data_AF-A0A8D6UES3-F1
#
_entry.id   AF-A0A8D6UES3-F1
#
_cell.length_a   1.000
_cell.length_b   1.000
_cell.length_c   1.000
_cell.angle_alpha   90.00
_cell.angle_beta   90.00
_cell.angle_gamma   90.00
#
_symmetry.space_group_name_H-M   'P 1'
#
loop_
_entity.id
_entity.type
_entity.pdbx_description
1 polymer ?
#
loop_
_entity_poly.entity_id
_entity_poly.type
_entity_poly.pdbx_seq_one_letter_code
_entity_poly.pdbx_strand_id
1 'polypeptide(L)' 'MALSTGDYAVTLRSNINYLQTGHLSDQLKLEGLCVHNGKTTKVVEVLITNQEEKILTRATFTMYVTGSISE' A
#
# COMPACT_ATOMS: atom_id res chain seq x y z
N MET A 1 -11.90 -1.07 -2.72
CA MET A 1 -12.16 0.38 -2.91
C MET A 1 -10.80 1.07 -2.98
N ALA A 2 -10.51 1.80 -4.05
CA ALA A 2 -9.27 2.57 -4.15
C ALA A 2 -9.52 3.99 -3.64
N LEU A 3 -8.71 4.47 -2.70
CA LEU A 3 -8.82 5.81 -2.13
C LEU A 3 -7.63 6.66 -2.61
N SER A 4 -7.90 7.75 -3.33
CA SER A 4 -6.88 8.75 -3.63
C SER A 4 -6.70 9.67 -2.41
N THR A 5 -5.46 10.09 -2.15
CA THR A 5 -5.16 11.07 -1.10
C THR A 5 -5.15 12.51 -1.60
N GLY A 6 -5.36 12.73 -2.91
CA GLY A 6 -5.34 14.06 -3.52
C GLY A 6 -3.94 14.60 -3.83
N ASP A 7 -2.90 13.78 -3.72
CA ASP A 7 -1.51 14.18 -3.97
C ASP A 7 -0.84 13.30 -5.01
N TYR A 8 0.04 13.91 -5.80
CA TYR A 8 1.03 13.20 -6.59
C TYR A 8 2.20 12.81 -5.69
N ALA A 9 2.55 11.52 -5.71
CA ALA A 9 3.65 11.02 -4.90
C ALA A 9 4.41 9.90 -5.61
N VAL A 10 5.71 9.81 -5.32
CA VAL A 10 6.62 8.77 -5.82
C VAL A 10 7.12 7.91 -4.65
N THR A 11 7.39 6.64 -4.89
CA THR A 11 7.94 5.75 -3.85
C THR A 11 9.40 6.10 -3.56
N LEU A 12 9.72 6.45 -2.30
CA LEU A 12 11.10 6.61 -1.85
C LEU A 12 11.71 5.29 -1.36
N ARG A 13 10.91 4.53 -0.61
CA ARG A 13 11.33 3.27 0.00
C ARG A 13 10.14 2.35 0.14
N SER A 14 10.38 1.06 -0.07
CA SER A 14 9.46 0.01 0.28
C SER A 14 10.13 -1.02 1.19
N ASN A 15 9.36 -1.56 2.12
CA ASN A 15 9.69 -2.77 2.84
C ASN A 15 8.53 -3.76 2.63
N ILE A 16 8.85 -5.02 2.40
CA ILE A 16 7.87 -6.07 2.14
C ILE A 16 8.26 -7.33 2.88
N ASN A 17 7.29 -7.94 3.56
CA ASN A 17 7.44 -9.20 4.29
C ASN A 17 6.48 -10.22 3.67
N TYR A 18 7.05 -11.30 3.14
CA TYR A 18 6.33 -12.46 2.65
C TYR A 18 6.11 -13.42 3.82
N LEU A 19 4.89 -13.47 4.33
CA LEU A 19 4.53 -14.24 5.52
C LEU A 19 4.12 -15.67 5.17
N GLN A 20 3.45 -15.83 4.03
CA GLN A 20 3.01 -17.11 3.50
C GLN A 20 3.11 -17.12 1.97
N THR A 21 3.24 -18.33 1.41
CA THR A 21 3.29 -18.54 -0.04
C THR A 21 1.91 -18.33 -0.65
N GLY A 22 1.82 -17.55 -1.72
CA GLY A 22 0.65 -17.54 -2.60
C GLY A 22 0.72 -18.67 -3.61
N HIS A 23 -0.42 -19.25 -3.95
CA HIS A 23 -0.51 -20.37 -4.88
C HIS A 23 -1.12 -19.95 -6.22
N LEU A 24 -0.85 -20.75 -7.26
CA LEU A 24 -1.50 -20.58 -8.55
C LEU A 24 -3.02 -20.72 -8.37
N SER A 25 -3.78 -19.78 -8.94
CA SER A 25 -5.24 -19.64 -8.78
C SER A 25 -5.72 -18.90 -7.53
N ASP A 26 -4.84 -18.48 -6.62
CA ASP A 26 -5.24 -17.59 -5.53
C ASP A 26 -5.75 -16.26 -6.09
N GLN A 27 -6.87 -15.79 -5.54
CA GLN A 27 -7.38 -14.45 -5.77
C GLN A 27 -6.86 -13.53 -4.68
N LEU A 28 -5.98 -12.61 -5.07
CA LEU A 28 -5.33 -11.71 -4.11
C LEU A 28 -6.16 -10.43 -3.91
N LYS A 29 -6.50 -10.15 -2.67
CA LYS A 29 -7.07 -8.88 -2.22
C LYS A 29 -5.95 -8.03 -1.61
N LEU A 30 -5.81 -6.80 -2.10
CA LEU A 30 -4.85 -5.83 -1.58
C LEU A 30 -5.58 -4.68 -0.91
N GLU A 31 -5.21 -4.38 0.32
CA GLU A 31 -5.79 -3.28 1.11
C GLU A 31 -4.70 -2.32 1.55
N GLY A 32 -4.76 -1.08 1.08
CA GLY A 32 -3.83 -0.02 1.43
C GLY A 32 -4.44 0.94 2.46
N LEU A 33 -3.71 1.21 3.54
CA LEU A 33 -4.06 2.19 4.56
C LEU A 33 -2.97 3.27 4.63
N CYS A 34 -3.35 4.52 4.41
CA CYS A 34 -2.46 5.66 4.66
C CYS A 34 -2.35 5.88 6.18
N VAL A 35 -1.27 5.38 6.78
CA VAL A 35 -1.01 5.49 8.24
C VAL A 35 -0.35 6.82 8.62
N HIS A 36 0.24 7.51 7.64
CA HIS A 36 0.76 8.86 7.79
C HIS A 36 0.49 9.69 6.54
N ASN A 37 -0.29 10.77 6.67
CA ASN A 37 -0.68 11.65 5.57
C ASN A 37 0.00 13.03 5.66
N GLY A 38 1.33 13.05 5.60
CA GLY A 38 2.12 14.28 5.69
C GLY A 38 2.12 15.11 4.40
N LYS A 39 2.51 16.38 4.52
CA LYS A 39 2.66 17.31 3.38
C LYS A 39 3.81 16.93 2.44
N THR A 40 4.92 16.45 2.99
CA THR A 40 6.13 16.10 2.22
C THR A 40 6.23 14.59 1.98
N THR A 41 5.75 13.78 2.92
CA THR A 41 5.84 12.33 2.85
C THR A 41 4.54 11.67 3.27
N LYS A 42 4.23 10.53 2.65
CA LYS A 42 3.14 9.65 3.08
C LYS A 42 3.67 8.27 3.42
N VAL A 43 3.04 7.60 4.39
CA VAL A 43 3.33 6.20 4.68
C VAL A 43 2.07 5.39 4.47
N VAL A 44 2.15 4.39 3.60
CA VAL A 44 1.05 3.48 3.27
C VAL A 44 1.42 2.08 3.70
N GLU A 45 0.61 1.49 4.56
CA GLU A 45 0.66 0.06 4.85
C GLU A 45 -0.24 -0.69 3.88
N VAL A 46 0.25 -1.80 3.34
CA VAL A 46 -0.51 -2.67 2.44
C VAL A 46 -0.58 -4.07 3.04
N LEU A 47 -1.80 -4.58 3.13
CA LEU A 47 -2.09 -5.97 3.48
C LEU A 47 -2.51 -6.72 2.22
N ILE A 48 -1.90 -7.89 1.99
CA ILE A 48 -2.27 -8.78 0.89
C ILE A 48 -2.81 -10.08 1.48
N THR A 49 -4.07 -10.37 1.17
CA THR A 49 -4.76 -11.60 1.58
C THR A 49 -5.21 -12.41 0.36
N ASN A 50 -5.45 -13.71 0.54
CA ASN A 50 -6.13 -14.53 -0.46
C ASN A 50 -7.65 -14.60 -0.21
N GLN A 51 -8.38 -15.36 -1.03
CA GLN A 51 -9.81 -15.62 -0.91
C GLN A 51 -10.25 -16.28 0.41
N GLU A 52 -9.32 -16.90 1.14
CA GLU A 52 -9.55 -17.50 2.46
C GLU A 52 -9.20 -16.54 3.61
N GLU A 53 -8.97 -15.27 3.31
CA GLU A 53 -8.53 -14.23 4.25
C GLU A 53 -7.17 -14.48 4.91
N LYS A 54 -6.37 -15.43 4.39
CA LYS A 54 -5.01 -15.67 4.87
C LYS A 54 -4.11 -14.52 4.47
N ILE A 55 -3.38 -13.96 5.43
CA ILE A 55 -2.40 -12.91 5.18
C ILE A 55 -1.15 -13.52 4.55
N LEU A 56 -0.93 -13.21 3.28
CA LEU A 56 0.24 -13.69 2.55
C LEU A 56 1.41 -12.72 2.66
N THR A 57 1.14 -11.42 2.65
CA THR A 57 2.19 -10.40 2.58
C THR A 57 1.75 -9.12 3.27
N ARG A 58 2.72 -8.45 3.92
CA ARG A 58 2.56 -7.08 4.43
C ARG A 58 3.67 -6.21 3.88
N ALA A 59 3.31 -5.04 3.39
CA ALA A 59 4.27 -4.07 2.89
C ALA A 59 4.04 -2.69 3.49
N THR A 60 5.10 -1.91 3.56
CA THR A 60 5.05 -0.50 3.94
C THR A 60 5.78 0.31 2.88
N PHE A 61 5.12 1.34 2.38
CA PHE A 61 5.66 2.25 1.37
C PHE A 61 5.79 3.63 1.99
N THR A 62 7.01 4.17 1.98
CA THR A 62 7.25 5.59 2.23
C THR A 62 7.26 6.31 0.89
N MET A 63 6.35 7.24 0.72
CA MET A 63 6.12 8.02 -0.49
C MET A 63 6.60 9.45 -0.27
N TYR A 64 7.20 10.08 -1.27
CA TYR A 64 7.49 11.51 -1.32
C TYR A 64 6.45 12.23 -2.16
N VAL A 65 5.85 13.28 -1.62
CA VAL A 65 4.87 14.11 -2.32
C VAL A 65 5.59 15.04 -3.28
N THR A 66 5.24 14.97 -4.55
CA THR A 66 5.81 15.80 -5.63
C THR A 66 4.88 16.94 -6.05
N GLY A 67 3.62 16.89 -5.62
CA GLY A 67 2.64 17.94 -5.83
C GLY A 67 1.30 17.56 -5.24
N SER A 68 0.43 18.53 -5.05
CA SER A 68 -0.94 18.33 -4.59
C SER A 68 -1.90 18.66 -5.71
N ILE A 69 -3.00 17.91 -5.80
CA ILE A 69 -4.15 18.29 -6.63
C ILE A 69 -4.89 19.36 -5.82
N SER A 70 -4.44 20.60 -5.90
CA SER A 70 -5.29 21.75 -5.57
C SER A 70 -6.16 22.09 -6.77
N GLU A 71 -7.42 22.46 -6.53
CA GLU A 71 -8.25 23.19 -7.51
C GLU A 71 -7.53 24.44 -8.03
#